data_AF-A0A924X8S2-F1
#
_entry.id   AF-A0A924X8S2-F1
#
_cell.length_a   1.000
_cell.length_b   1.000
_cell.length_c   1.000
_cell.angle_alpha   90.00
_cell.angle_beta   90.00
_cell.angle_gamma   90.00
#
_symmetry.space_group_name_H-M   'P 1'
#
loop_
_entity.id
_entity.type
_entity.pdbx_description
1 polymer ?
#
loop_
_entity_poly.entity_id
_entity_poly.type
_entity_poly.pdbx_seq_one_letter_code
_entity_poly.pdbx_strand_id
1 'polypeptide(L)' 'MSSELLEVGARAPDFVAVGDDGMSRSLSDLLQRGHVALFFYPGNNTPG' A
#
# COMPACT_ATOMS: atom_id res chain seq x y z
N MET A 1 6.20 3.36 -15.56
CA MET A 1 5.21 2.74 -14.65
C MET A 1 4.51 1.66 -15.44
N SER A 2 4.61 0.40 -15.04
CA SER A 2 3.89 -0.68 -15.74
C SER A 2 2.40 -0.58 -15.38
N SER A 3 1.52 -0.64 -16.38
CA SER A 3 0.06 -0.47 -16.25
C SER A 3 -0.68 -1.81 -16.16
N GLU A 4 0.02 -2.88 -15.77
CA GLU A 4 -0.56 -4.22 -15.71
C GLU A 4 -1.27 -4.44 -14.38
N LEU A 5 -2.45 -5.07 -14.44
CA LEU A 5 -3.17 -5.51 -13.26
C LEU A 5 -2.36 -6.59 -12.53
N LEU A 6 -2.33 -6.53 -11.20
CA LEU A 6 -1.65 -7.54 -10.39
C LEU A 6 -2.42 -8.86 -10.45
N GLU A 7 -1.74 -9.94 -10.82
CA GLU A 7 -2.30 -11.29 -10.77
C GLU A 7 -2.38 -11.82 -9.33
N VAL A 8 -3.38 -12.65 -9.04
CA VAL A 8 -3.49 -13.32 -7.74
C VAL A 8 -2.30 -14.26 -7.54
N GLY A 9 -1.63 -14.14 -6.38
CA GLY A 9 -0.44 -14.94 -6.05
C GLY A 9 0.87 -14.32 -6.56
N ALA A 10 0.82 -13.30 -7.41
CA ALA A 10 2.00 -12.53 -7.76
C ALA A 10 2.56 -11.79 -6.53
N ARG A 11 3.88 -11.64 -6.48
CA ARG A 11 4.52 -10.83 -5.44
C ARG A 11 4.11 -9.37 -5.62
N ALA A 12 3.54 -8.78 -4.58
CA ALA A 12 3.20 -7.36 -4.58
C ALA A 12 4.47 -6.51 -4.81
N PRO A 13 4.43 -5.50 -5.70
CA PRO A 13 5.53 -4.57 -5.88
C PRO A 13 5.82 -3.81 -4.58
N ASP A 14 7.10 -3.61 -4.27
CA ASP A 14 7.46 -2.77 -3.14
C ASP A 14 7.15 -1.31 -3.44
N PHE A 15 6.75 -0.57 -2.41
CA PHE A 15 6.48 0.86 -2.50
C PHE A 15 6.85 1.55 -1.19
N VAL A 16 7.06 2.86 -1.25
CA VAL A 16 7.22 3.72 -0.08
C VAL A 16 6.10 4.74 -0.06
N ALA A 17 5.45 4.89 1.09
CA ALA A 17 4.41 5.89 1.31
C ALA A 17 4.65 6.63 2.63
N VAL A 18 4.17 7.86 2.71
CA VAL A 18 4.20 8.68 3.93
C VAL A 18 2.85 8.55 4.62
N GLY A 19 2.88 8.19 5.91
CA GLY A 19 1.69 8.12 6.76
C GLY A 19 1.15 9.51 7.12
N ASP A 20 -0.04 9.52 7.73
CA ASP A 20 -0.62 10.72 8.35
C ASP A 20 0.22 11.25 9.52
N ASP A 21 1.01 10.38 10.15
CA ASP A 21 2.04 10.69 11.13
C ASP A 21 3.32 11.31 10.54
N GLY A 22 3.40 11.47 9.21
CA GLY A 22 4.59 11.96 8.50
C GLY A 22 5.72 10.94 8.39
N MET A 23 5.53 9.71 8.86
CA MET A 23 6.55 8.66 8.80
C MET A 23 6.51 7.94 7.46
N SER A 24 7.69 7.79 6.84
CA SER A 24 7.84 6.93 5.66
C SER A 24 7.79 5.45 6.04
N ARG A 25 7.05 4.66 5.26
CA ARG A 25 6.89 3.22 5.43
C ARG A 25 7.09 2.54 4.08
N SER A 26 7.88 1.46 4.05
CA SER A 26 7.97 0.56 2.90
C SER A 26 7.06 -0.65 3.09
N LEU A 27 6.55 -1.24 2.00
CA LEU A 27 5.79 -2.49 2.08
C LEU A 27 6.67 -3.62 2.62
N SER A 28 7.92 -3.71 2.17
CA SER A 28 8.88 -4.73 2.60
C SER A 28 9.17 -4.69 4.11
N ASP A 29 9.25 -3.52 4.75
CA ASP A 29 9.43 -3.42 6.21
C ASP A 29 8.16 -3.80 6.98
N LEU A 30 6.97 -3.49 6.45
CA LEU A 30 5.70 -3.87 7.08
C LEU A 30 5.50 -5.38 7.04
N LEU A 31 5.85 -6.03 5.93
CA LEU A 31 5.74 -7.49 5.76
C LEU A 31 6.67 -8.28 6.70
N GLN A 32 7.79 -7.70 7.15
CA GLN A 32 8.64 -8.30 8.18
C GLN A 32 7.94 -8.38 9.55
N ARG A 33 6.94 -7.52 9.79
CA ARG A 33 6.20 -7.45 11.06
C ARG A 33 4.96 -8.34 11.08
N GLY A 34 4.43 -8.68 9.90
CA GLY A 34 3.27 -9.55 9.76
C GLY A 34 2.54 -9.37 8.43
N HIS A 35 1.34 -9.95 8.35
CA HIS A 35 0.47 -9.82 7.19
C HIS A 35 -0.02 -8.37 7.03
N VAL A 36 -0.14 -7.92 5.78
CA VAL A 36 -0.54 -6.56 5.42
C VAL A 36 -1.76 -6.62 4.51
N ALA A 37 -2.75 -5.78 4.77
CA ALA A 37 -3.85 -5.50 3.87
C ALA A 37 -3.80 -4.03 3.44
N LEU A 38 -3.81 -3.78 2.12
CA LEU A 38 -3.78 -2.44 1.54
C LEU A 38 -5.14 -2.13 0.91
N PHE A 39 -5.72 -0.99 1.29
CA PHE A 39 -7.01 -0.53 0.77
C PHE A 39 -6.86 0.88 0.21
N PHE A 40 -7.47 1.13 -0.95
CA PHE A 40 -7.55 2.46 -1.56
C PHE A 40 -8.98 2.98 -1.41
N TYR A 41 -9.12 4.27 -1.11
CA TYR A 41 -10.40 4.97 -1.02
C TYR A 41 -10.29 6.35 -1.69
N PRO A 42 -11.41 6.99 -2.11
CA PRO A 42 -11.37 8.20 -2.92
C PRO A 42 -10.64 9.39 -2.28
N GLY A 43 -10.69 9.51 -0.95
CA GLY A 43 -10.02 10.56 -0.20
C GLY A 43 -10.61 10.76 1.19
N ASN A 44 -9.92 11.55 2.01
CA ASN A 44 -10.39 11.90 3.35
C ASN A 44 -11.63 12.80 3.29
N ASN A 45 -12.53 12.63 4.27
CA ASN A 45 -13.69 13.50 4.48
C ASN A 45 -14.62 13.65 3.27
N THR A 46 -14.71 12.64 2.40
CA THR A 46 -15.69 12.64 1.32
C THR A 46 -17.00 12.01 1.81
N PRO A 47 -18.18 12.63 1.56
CA PRO A 47 -19.45 12.19 2.13
C PRO A 47 -19.85 10.74 1.80
N GLY A 48 -19.36 10.21 0.66
CA GLY A 48 -19.91 8.99 0.07
C GLY A 48 -21.21 9.27 -0.67
#